data_AF-A0AAV5E9Y0-F1
#
_entry.id   AF-A0AAV5E9Y0-F1
#
_cell.length_a   1.000
_cell.length_b   1.000
_cell.length_c   1.000
_cell.angle_alpha   90.00
_cell.angle_beta   90.00
_cell.angle_gamma   90.00
#
_symmetry.space_group_name_H-M   'P 1'
#
loop_
_entity.id
_entity.type
_entity.pdbx_description
1 polymer ?
#
loop_
_entity_poly.entity_id
_entity_poly.type
_entity_poly.pdbx_seq_one_letter_code
_entity_poly.pdbx_strand_id
1 'polypeptide(L)'
;MAESARESWRRRETSNFEYLMILNTLAGRSYNDLTQYPIFPWILSDYSSEKLDFNKSSTFRDLSKPVGALDAKRFKVFEDRYLNFVDPDIPSFYYGSHYSSMGIVLYYLLRLEPFTALHRGLQGGKFDHADRLFQSIESTYRNCLSNTSDVKELIPEFFYMPEFLENSNSYHLGIKQDGEPLGDVGLPPWAKGSPEEFIHINREALESEYVSSNLHHWIDLIFGYKQRGKPAVEV
;
A
#
# COMPACT_ATOMS: atom_id res chain seq x y z
N MET A 1 19.88 -3.16 -18.39
CA MET A 1 18.86 -2.14 -18.01
C MET A 1 18.72 -2.07 -16.49
N ALA A 2 18.35 -3.17 -15.80
CA ALA A 2 18.23 -3.21 -14.34
C ALA A 2 19.50 -2.76 -13.58
N GLU A 3 20.67 -3.26 -13.99
CA GLU A 3 21.95 -2.92 -13.34
C GLU A 3 22.30 -1.44 -13.48
N SER A 4 22.09 -0.85 -14.67
CA SER A 4 22.30 0.59 -14.88
C SER A 4 21.37 1.44 -14.01
N ALA A 5 20.09 1.06 -13.90
CA ALA A 5 19.14 1.76 -13.04
C ALA A 5 19.54 1.68 -11.56
N ARG A 6 20.03 0.51 -11.11
CA ARG A 6 20.56 0.33 -9.75
C ARG A 6 21.74 1.25 -9.48
N GLU A 7 22.71 1.32 -10.39
CA GLU A 7 23.88 2.19 -10.18
C GLU A 7 23.50 3.68 -10.19
N SER A 8 22.60 4.12 -11.06
CA SER A 8 22.10 5.51 -11.04
C SER A 8 21.35 5.84 -9.75
N TRP A 9 20.51 4.93 -9.25
CA TRP A 9 19.86 5.07 -7.95
C TRP A 9 20.87 5.16 -6.80
N ARG A 10 21.88 4.28 -6.76
CA ARG A 10 22.96 4.31 -5.75
C ARG A 10 23.77 5.62 -5.78
N ARG A 11 23.96 6.20 -6.97
CA ARG A 11 24.61 7.51 -7.16
C ARG A 11 23.69 8.71 -6.95
N ARG A 12 22.42 8.49 -6.60
CA ARG A 12 21.38 9.53 -6.43
C ARG A 12 21.10 10.35 -7.69
N GLU A 13 21.36 9.76 -8.85
CA GLU A 13 20.96 10.32 -10.16
C GLU A 13 19.50 9.99 -10.47
N THR A 14 18.89 9.08 -9.69
CA THR A 14 17.51 8.63 -9.79
C THR A 14 16.91 8.63 -8.40
N SER A 15 15.72 9.20 -8.24
CA SER A 15 14.98 9.22 -6.97
C SER A 15 14.50 7.82 -6.57
N ASN A 16 14.11 7.65 -5.30
CA ASN A 16 13.51 6.39 -4.82
C ASN A 16 12.23 6.09 -5.60
N PHE A 17 11.39 7.10 -5.83
CA PHE A 17 10.17 6.95 -6.63
C PHE A 17 10.46 6.46 -8.06
N GLU A 18 11.37 7.10 -8.78
CA GLU A 18 11.71 6.71 -10.15
C GLU A 18 12.31 5.31 -10.20
N TYR A 19 13.16 4.96 -9.24
CA TYR A 19 13.73 3.63 -9.17
C TYR A 19 12.67 2.55 -8.93
N LEU A 20 11.70 2.80 -8.04
CA LEU A 20 10.55 1.93 -7.83
C LEU A 20 9.70 1.79 -9.09
N MET A 21 9.46 2.87 -9.83
CA MET A 21 8.75 2.81 -11.11
C MET A 21 9.50 1.94 -12.12
N ILE A 22 10.82 2.11 -12.25
CA ILE A 22 11.66 1.29 -13.13
C ILE A 22 11.57 -0.19 -12.74
N LEU A 23 11.69 -0.52 -11.45
CA LEU A 23 11.58 -1.91 -10.98
C LEU A 23 10.21 -2.52 -11.29
N ASN A 24 9.13 -1.77 -11.06
CA ASN A 24 7.78 -2.21 -11.41
C ASN A 24 7.68 -2.51 -12.91
N THR A 25 8.13 -1.59 -13.77
CA THR A 25 8.11 -1.79 -15.23
C THR A 25 8.94 -3.00 -15.67
N LEU A 26 10.15 -3.16 -15.12
CA LEU A 26 11.02 -4.30 -15.42
C LEU A 26 10.43 -5.63 -14.93
N ALA A 27 9.63 -5.62 -13.86
CA ALA A 27 8.90 -6.77 -13.36
C ALA A 27 7.60 -7.08 -14.14
N GLY A 28 7.34 -6.36 -15.26
CA GLY A 28 6.16 -6.56 -16.10
C GLY A 28 4.89 -5.86 -15.59
N ARG A 29 5.00 -5.02 -14.56
CA ARG A 29 3.84 -4.28 -14.02
C ARG A 29 3.49 -3.08 -14.89
N SER A 30 2.20 -2.81 -15.03
CA SER A 30 1.69 -1.80 -15.95
C SER A 30 0.34 -1.24 -15.51
N TYR A 31 0.07 0.00 -15.90
CA TYR A 31 -1.23 0.64 -15.74
C TYR A 31 -2.32 0.05 -16.66
N ASN A 32 -1.92 -0.68 -17.72
CA ASN A 32 -2.85 -1.29 -18.67
C ASN A 32 -3.55 -2.54 -18.13
N ASP A 33 -3.03 -3.16 -17.06
CA ASP A 33 -3.59 -4.35 -16.44
C ASP A 33 -3.64 -4.15 -14.91
N LEU A 34 -4.85 -3.93 -14.38
CA LEU A 34 -5.07 -3.70 -12.95
C LEU A 34 -4.70 -4.90 -12.08
N THR A 35 -4.62 -6.11 -12.65
CA THR A 35 -4.17 -7.30 -11.91
C THR A 35 -2.65 -7.31 -11.70
N GLN A 36 -1.91 -6.53 -12.50
CA GLN A 36 -0.46 -6.39 -12.47
C GLN A 36 -0.05 -4.92 -12.29
N TYR A 37 -0.83 -4.17 -11.52
CA TYR A 37 -0.57 -2.75 -11.27
C TYR A 37 0.78 -2.51 -10.58
N PRO A 38 1.43 -1.35 -10.78
CA PRO A 38 2.62 -0.99 -10.01
C PRO A 38 2.36 -0.96 -8.50
N ILE A 39 3.37 -1.35 -7.72
CA ILE A 39 3.30 -1.48 -6.26
C ILE A 39 4.34 -0.58 -5.61
N PHE A 40 3.92 0.12 -4.56
CA PHE A 40 4.78 0.92 -3.71
C PHE A 40 4.63 0.49 -2.24
N PRO A 41 5.67 0.63 -1.42
CA PRO A 41 5.58 0.35 0.01
C PRO A 41 4.72 1.38 0.73
N TRP A 42 4.04 0.97 1.80
CA TRP A 42 3.76 1.90 2.89
C TRP A 42 5.09 2.45 3.44
N ILE A 43 5.23 3.77 3.55
CA ILE A 43 6.44 4.41 4.08
C ILE A 43 6.27 4.85 5.53
N LEU A 44 5.19 5.56 5.82
CA LEU A 44 4.89 6.07 7.15
C LEU A 44 4.15 5.03 7.99
N SER A 45 4.30 5.12 9.30
CA SER A 45 3.56 4.32 10.29
C SER A 45 2.73 5.16 11.25
N ASP A 46 2.87 6.49 11.22
CA ASP A 46 2.11 7.42 12.04
C ASP A 46 1.11 8.22 11.20
N TYR A 47 -0.16 7.92 11.38
CA TYR A 47 -1.30 8.60 10.74
C TYR A 47 -2.21 9.29 11.77
N SER A 48 -1.71 9.47 13.00
CA SER A 48 -2.50 9.95 14.14
C SER A 48 -1.95 11.23 14.76
N SER A 49 -0.65 11.49 14.63
CA SER A 49 -0.02 12.68 15.19
C SER A 49 -0.31 13.95 14.38
N GLU A 50 -0.31 15.10 15.07
CA GLU A 50 -0.41 16.44 14.46
C GLU A 50 0.83 16.81 13.62
N LYS A 51 1.97 16.19 13.91
CA LYS A 51 3.24 16.41 13.21
C LYS A 51 4.03 15.13 13.14
N LEU A 52 4.77 14.96 12.06
CA LEU A 52 5.72 13.88 11.89
C LEU A 52 7.13 14.34 12.26
N ASP A 53 7.91 13.45 12.88
CA ASP A 53 9.32 13.66 13.14
C ASP A 53 10.15 12.64 12.37
N PHE A 54 10.75 13.07 11.26
CA PHE A 54 11.55 12.20 10.40
C PHE A 54 12.89 11.77 11.03
N ASN A 55 13.24 12.30 12.21
CA ASN A 55 14.39 11.79 12.97
C ASN A 55 14.00 10.58 13.85
N LYS A 56 12.71 10.32 14.01
CA LYS A 56 12.21 9.21 14.82
C LYS A 56 11.93 8.00 13.93
N SER A 57 12.65 6.91 14.17
CA SER A 57 12.44 5.66 13.41
C SER A 57 11.01 5.15 13.47
N SER A 58 10.28 5.38 14.57
CA SER A 58 8.88 4.96 14.72
C SER A 58 7.89 5.71 13.82
N THR A 59 8.32 6.78 13.14
CA THR A 59 7.50 7.47 12.13
C THR A 59 7.44 6.68 10.82
N PHE A 60 8.43 5.82 10.59
CA PHE A 60 8.51 5.00 9.39
C PHE A 60 8.15 3.55 9.67
N ARG A 61 7.57 2.92 8.66
CA ARG A 61 7.42 1.47 8.60
C ARG A 61 8.81 0.80 8.60
N ASP A 62 8.90 -0.36 9.23
CA ASP A 62 10.00 -1.31 9.02
C ASP A 62 9.93 -1.91 7.60
N LEU A 63 10.76 -1.40 6.69
CA LEU A 63 10.83 -1.82 5.29
C LEU A 63 11.47 -3.21 5.10
N SER A 64 12.06 -3.79 6.16
CA SER A 64 12.59 -5.15 6.10
C SER A 64 11.52 -6.23 6.23
N LYS A 65 10.29 -5.84 6.58
CA LYS A 65 9.17 -6.74 6.85
C LYS A 65 8.01 -6.53 5.87
N PRO A 66 7.35 -7.62 5.42
CA PRO A 66 6.08 -7.52 4.71
C PRO A 66 4.99 -6.98 5.65
N VAL A 67 3.91 -6.41 5.08
CA VAL A 67 2.79 -5.83 5.86
C VAL A 67 2.30 -6.80 6.93
N GLY A 68 2.13 -8.08 6.57
CA GLY A 68 1.65 -9.13 7.47
C GLY A 68 2.52 -9.37 8.71
N ALA A 69 3.79 -8.97 8.68
CA ALA A 69 4.76 -9.18 9.76
C ALA A 69 5.05 -7.90 10.59
N LEU A 70 4.40 -6.77 10.27
CA LEU A 70 4.60 -5.52 11.01
C LEU A 70 4.05 -5.57 12.44
N ASP A 71 2.94 -6.26 12.67
CA ASP A 71 2.41 -6.52 14.01
C ASP A 71 2.77 -7.94 14.47
N ALA A 72 3.52 -8.03 15.56
CA ALA A 72 4.03 -9.30 16.06
C ALA A 72 2.93 -10.26 16.57
N LYS A 73 1.81 -9.73 17.09
CA LYS A 73 0.71 -10.58 17.57
C LYS A 73 -0.03 -11.19 16.39
N ARG A 74 -0.31 -10.39 15.36
CA ARG A 74 -0.92 -10.85 14.13
C ARG A 74 0.00 -11.78 13.36
N PHE A 75 1.30 -11.53 13.35
CA PHE A 75 2.26 -12.40 12.67
C PHE A 75 2.22 -13.83 13.22
N LYS A 76 2.07 -14.02 14.54
CA LYS A 76 1.87 -15.35 15.13
C LYS A 76 0.68 -16.09 14.56
N VAL A 77 -0.42 -15.40 14.24
CA VAL A 77 -1.59 -16.03 13.59
C VAL A 77 -1.24 -16.53 12.19
N PHE A 78 -0.42 -15.79 11.45
CA PHE A 78 0.07 -16.24 10.14
C PHE A 78 1.07 -17.40 10.27
N GLU A 79 1.93 -17.38 11.28
CA GLU A 79 2.88 -18.45 11.58
C GLU A 79 2.16 -19.74 11.98
N ASP A 80 1.19 -19.65 12.88
CA ASP A 80 0.33 -20.77 13.27
C ASP A 80 -0.40 -21.34 12.05
N ARG A 81 -0.91 -20.49 11.15
CA ARG A 81 -1.50 -20.95 9.89
C ARG A 81 -0.48 -21.69 9.04
N TYR A 82 0.69 -21.11 8.79
CA TYR A 82 1.72 -21.71 7.95
C TYR A 82 2.15 -23.09 8.47
N LEU A 83 2.37 -23.21 9.78
CA LEU A 83 2.82 -24.44 10.43
C LEU A 83 1.75 -25.54 10.49
N ASN A 84 0.49 -25.15 10.68
CA ASN A 84 -0.61 -26.11 10.86
C ASN A 84 -1.42 -26.36 9.58
N PHE A 85 -1.15 -25.64 8.49
CA PHE A 85 -1.83 -25.85 7.21
C PHE A 85 -1.35 -27.15 6.57
N VAL A 86 -2.23 -28.13 6.51
CA VAL A 86 -2.01 -29.44 5.88
C VAL A 86 -3.03 -29.62 4.78
N ASP A 87 -2.58 -29.53 3.54
CA ASP A 87 -3.38 -29.77 2.35
C ASP A 87 -2.53 -30.58 1.34
N PRO A 88 -3.10 -31.61 0.69
CA PRO A 88 -2.36 -32.46 -0.23
C PRO A 88 -1.92 -31.73 -1.52
N ASP A 89 -2.65 -30.69 -1.93
CA ASP A 89 -2.45 -30.01 -3.22
C ASP A 89 -1.91 -28.59 -3.06
N ILE A 90 -2.20 -27.93 -1.93
CA ILE A 90 -1.84 -26.53 -1.67
C ILE A 90 -0.63 -26.46 -0.73
N PRO A 91 0.49 -25.84 -1.13
CA PRO A 91 1.63 -25.61 -0.24
C PRO A 91 1.26 -24.68 0.92
N SER A 92 1.94 -24.83 2.07
CA SER A 92 1.79 -23.90 3.20
C SER A 92 2.06 -22.45 2.81
N PHE A 93 1.25 -21.53 3.33
CA PHE A 93 1.34 -20.10 3.05
C PHE A 93 0.99 -19.27 4.29
N TYR A 94 1.61 -18.10 4.42
CA TYR A 94 1.25 -17.14 5.46
C TYR A 94 -0.06 -16.41 5.11
N TYR A 95 -0.14 -15.87 3.89
CA TYR A 95 -1.20 -14.96 3.46
C TYR A 95 -2.09 -15.60 2.39
N GLY A 96 -3.39 -15.67 2.65
CA GLY A 96 -4.39 -16.07 1.64
C GLY A 96 -4.85 -14.92 0.75
N SER A 97 -4.40 -13.70 1.05
CA SER A 97 -4.62 -12.50 0.24
C SER A 97 -3.28 -11.96 -0.27
N HIS A 98 -3.34 -11.26 -1.39
CA HIS A 98 -2.15 -10.69 -2.03
C HIS A 98 -2.05 -9.19 -1.75
N TYR A 99 -0.83 -8.67 -1.67
CA TYR A 99 -0.56 -7.26 -1.36
C TYR A 99 -0.92 -6.30 -2.51
N SER A 100 -1.19 -6.83 -3.71
CA SER A 100 -1.57 -6.09 -4.91
C SER A 100 -2.62 -6.86 -5.69
N SER A 101 -3.76 -6.25 -5.97
CA SER A 101 -4.82 -6.86 -6.78
C SER A 101 -5.66 -5.77 -7.43
N MET A 102 -6.42 -6.12 -8.46
CA MET A 102 -7.40 -5.20 -9.06
C MET A 102 -8.36 -4.64 -8.00
N GLY A 103 -8.79 -5.45 -7.03
CA GLY A 103 -9.64 -5.00 -5.93
C GLY A 103 -8.99 -3.91 -5.07
N ILE A 104 -7.68 -3.99 -4.83
CA ILE A 104 -6.94 -2.98 -4.07
C ILE A 104 -6.80 -1.68 -4.87
N VAL A 105 -6.52 -1.77 -6.18
CA VAL A 105 -6.42 -0.57 -7.04
C VAL A 105 -7.76 0.16 -7.11
N LEU A 106 -8.86 -0.58 -7.35
CA LEU A 106 -10.21 -0.04 -7.40
C LEU A 106 -10.73 0.44 -6.03
N TYR A 107 -10.16 -0.09 -4.94
CA TYR A 107 -10.42 0.41 -3.59
C TYR A 107 -9.80 1.80 -3.41
N TYR A 108 -8.53 1.97 -3.76
CA TYR A 108 -7.86 3.28 -3.61
C TYR A 108 -8.39 4.33 -4.58
N LEU A 109 -8.52 3.98 -5.86
CA LEU A 109 -8.84 4.94 -6.93
C LEU A 109 -10.34 5.12 -7.18
N LEU A 110 -11.19 4.63 -6.26
CA LEU A 110 -12.65 4.64 -6.35
C LEU A 110 -13.27 5.98 -6.79
N ARG A 111 -12.63 7.10 -6.45
CA ARG A 111 -13.16 8.46 -6.68
C ARG A 111 -12.78 9.05 -8.04
N LEU A 112 -12.03 8.32 -8.86
CA LEU A 112 -11.56 8.76 -10.17
C LEU A 112 -12.11 7.88 -11.28
N GLU A 113 -12.56 8.49 -12.38
CA GLU A 113 -12.80 7.74 -13.62
C GLU A 113 -11.46 7.36 -14.28
N PRO A 114 -11.37 6.18 -14.94
CA PRO A 114 -12.43 5.19 -15.16
C PRO A 114 -12.62 4.18 -14.02
N PHE A 115 -11.90 4.33 -12.90
CA PHE A 115 -11.89 3.35 -11.81
C PHE A 115 -13.24 3.28 -11.08
N THR A 116 -13.97 4.38 -10.97
CA THR A 116 -15.36 4.40 -10.47
C THR A 116 -16.24 3.45 -11.27
N ALA A 117 -16.24 3.56 -12.60
CA ALA A 117 -17.02 2.70 -13.48
C ALA A 117 -16.59 1.23 -13.37
N LEU A 118 -15.29 0.96 -13.31
CA LEU A 118 -14.74 -0.40 -13.15
C LEU A 118 -15.12 -1.02 -11.80
N HIS A 119 -15.05 -0.25 -10.71
CA HIS A 119 -15.49 -0.69 -9.39
C HIS A 119 -16.96 -1.08 -9.41
N ARG A 120 -17.82 -0.22 -9.98
CA ARG A 120 -19.26 -0.52 -10.12
C ARG A 120 -19.49 -1.76 -10.97
N GLY A 121 -18.75 -1.92 -12.06
CA GLY A 121 -18.82 -3.13 -12.89
C GLY A 121 -18.51 -4.40 -12.11
N LEU A 122 -17.45 -4.38 -11.29
CA LEU A 122 -17.07 -5.50 -10.42
C LEU A 122 -18.12 -5.82 -9.34
N GLN A 123 -18.85 -4.81 -8.87
CA GLN A 123 -19.86 -4.90 -7.81
C GLN A 123 -21.31 -5.02 -8.33
N GLY A 124 -21.50 -5.45 -9.58
CA GLY A 124 -22.83 -5.68 -10.15
C GLY A 124 -23.63 -4.42 -10.45
N GLY A 125 -22.95 -3.32 -10.80
CA GLY A 125 -23.53 -2.04 -11.24
C GLY A 125 -23.70 -0.99 -10.14
N LYS A 126 -23.37 -1.30 -8.88
CA LYS A 126 -23.49 -0.42 -7.71
C LYS A 126 -22.17 -0.26 -6.97
N PHE A 127 -22.07 0.70 -6.06
CA PHE A 127 -20.96 0.75 -5.12
C PHE A 127 -21.09 -0.37 -4.06
N ASP A 128 -19.96 -0.75 -3.47
CA ASP A 128 -19.96 -1.62 -2.29
C ASP A 128 -20.55 -0.89 -1.06
N HIS A 129 -20.71 -1.61 0.06
CA HIS A 129 -21.16 -1.04 1.33
C HIS A 129 -20.17 0.05 1.81
N ALA A 130 -20.70 1.19 2.26
CA ALA A 130 -19.90 2.38 2.60
C ALA A 130 -18.73 2.07 3.56
N ASP A 131 -18.97 1.29 4.63
CA ASP A 131 -17.93 0.91 5.60
C ASP A 131 -16.80 0.03 5.03
N ARG A 132 -16.99 -0.58 3.85
CA ARG A 132 -15.95 -1.36 3.14
C ARG A 132 -15.21 -0.55 2.09
N LEU A 133 -15.68 0.65 1.76
CA LEU A 133 -15.02 1.52 0.80
C LEU A 133 -13.83 2.24 1.45
N PHE A 134 -12.98 2.83 0.61
CA PHE A 134 -11.82 3.57 1.07
C PHE A 134 -12.23 4.88 1.73
N GLN A 135 -12.15 4.90 3.07
CA GLN A 135 -12.72 5.98 3.88
C GLN A 135 -11.70 6.86 4.59
N SER A 136 -10.54 6.32 4.99
CA SER A 136 -9.50 7.09 5.68
C SER A 136 -8.15 6.39 5.59
N ILE A 137 -7.08 7.18 5.47
CA ILE A 137 -5.70 6.67 5.47
C ILE A 137 -5.39 5.90 6.76
N GLU A 138 -5.74 6.48 7.91
CA GLU A 138 -5.44 5.91 9.22
C GLU A 138 -6.19 4.59 9.43
N SER A 139 -7.50 4.55 9.14
CA SER A 139 -8.29 3.33 9.32
C SER A 139 -7.83 2.23 8.37
N THR A 140 -7.49 2.58 7.13
CA THR A 140 -6.91 1.67 6.16
C THR A 140 -5.58 1.09 6.65
N TYR A 141 -4.65 1.92 7.13
CA TYR A 141 -3.36 1.45 7.66
C TYR A 141 -3.56 0.53 8.89
N ARG A 142 -4.42 0.92 9.83
CA ARG A 142 -4.77 0.09 11.00
C ARG A 142 -5.40 -1.24 10.62
N ASN A 143 -6.25 -1.27 9.59
CA ASN A 143 -6.82 -2.51 9.06
C ASN A 143 -5.73 -3.40 8.47
N CYS A 144 -4.78 -2.81 7.72
CA CYS A 144 -3.60 -3.50 7.21
C CYS A 144 -2.67 -4.04 8.31
N LEU A 145 -2.86 -3.67 9.59
CA LEU A 145 -2.11 -4.18 10.74
C LEU A 145 -2.89 -5.15 11.63
N SER A 146 -4.22 -5.16 11.54
CA SER A 146 -5.08 -5.93 12.45
C SER A 146 -5.87 -7.04 11.76
N ASN A 147 -6.29 -6.85 10.50
CA ASN A 147 -7.07 -7.83 9.76
C ASN A 147 -6.14 -8.88 9.12
N THR A 148 -6.43 -10.17 9.32
CA THR A 148 -5.63 -11.28 8.76
C THR A 148 -5.83 -11.47 7.25
N SER A 149 -6.83 -10.82 6.67
CA SER A 149 -7.11 -10.85 5.24
C SER A 149 -6.64 -9.59 4.53
N ASP A 150 -6.10 -8.60 5.26
CA ASP A 150 -5.63 -7.33 4.70
C ASP A 150 -4.12 -7.16 4.89
N VAL A 151 -3.38 -7.39 3.81
CA VAL A 151 -1.91 -7.26 3.74
C VAL A 151 -1.49 -6.34 2.59
N LYS A 152 -2.40 -5.45 2.16
CA LYS A 152 -2.20 -4.64 0.95
C LYS A 152 -1.09 -3.60 1.12
N GLU A 153 -0.30 -3.47 0.06
CA GLU A 153 0.68 -2.39 -0.11
C GLU A 153 0.02 -1.17 -0.78
N LEU A 154 0.81 -0.13 -1.04
CA LEU A 154 0.38 1.08 -1.71
C LEU A 154 0.52 0.98 -3.24
N ILE A 155 -0.04 1.99 -3.90
CA ILE A 155 0.09 2.27 -5.33
C ILE A 155 0.88 3.57 -5.52
N PRO A 156 1.49 3.82 -6.69
CA PRO A 156 2.30 5.02 -6.95
C PRO A 156 1.60 6.35 -6.66
N GLU A 157 0.28 6.39 -6.84
CA GLU A 157 -0.57 7.58 -6.73
C GLU A 157 -0.49 8.25 -5.35
N PHE A 158 -0.19 7.48 -4.29
CA PHE A 158 0.06 8.00 -2.94
C PHE A 158 1.25 8.97 -2.83
N PHE A 159 2.05 9.10 -3.90
CA PHE A 159 3.28 9.89 -3.92
C PHE A 159 3.30 10.98 -5.00
N TYR A 160 2.20 11.18 -5.75
CA TYR A 160 2.11 12.26 -6.73
C TYR A 160 0.70 12.76 -7.08
N MET A 161 -0.39 12.07 -6.68
CA MET A 161 -1.73 12.37 -7.17
C MET A 161 -2.68 12.65 -6.00
N PRO A 162 -2.96 13.91 -5.63
CA PRO A 162 -3.89 14.22 -4.54
C PRO A 162 -5.34 13.85 -4.86
N GLU A 163 -5.73 13.86 -6.13
CA GLU A 163 -7.12 13.84 -6.58
C GLU A 163 -7.87 12.53 -6.23
N PHE A 164 -7.17 11.40 -6.02
CA PHE A 164 -7.87 10.15 -5.63
C PHE A 164 -8.43 10.19 -4.21
N LEU A 165 -8.03 11.18 -3.41
CA LEU A 165 -8.47 11.39 -2.03
C LEU A 165 -9.76 12.23 -1.97
N GLU A 166 -10.12 12.91 -3.05
CA GLU A 166 -11.26 13.83 -3.09
C GLU A 166 -12.43 13.22 -3.88
N ASN A 167 -13.65 13.41 -3.38
CA ASN A 167 -14.87 13.07 -4.08
C ASN A 167 -15.35 14.23 -4.95
N SER A 168 -14.48 14.74 -5.82
CA SER A 168 -14.73 15.94 -6.65
C SER A 168 -15.91 15.74 -7.62
N ASN A 169 -16.22 14.49 -7.97
CA ASN A 169 -17.37 14.12 -8.79
C ASN A 169 -18.69 14.03 -7.99
N SER A 170 -18.67 14.28 -6.68
CA SER A 170 -19.84 14.22 -5.80
C SER A 170 -20.60 12.90 -5.87
N TYR A 171 -19.87 11.78 -5.96
CA TYR A 171 -20.48 10.45 -5.99
C TYR A 171 -21.23 10.16 -4.69
N HIS A 172 -22.39 9.50 -4.81
CA HIS A 172 -23.11 8.97 -3.66
C HIS A 172 -22.52 7.61 -3.25
N LEU A 173 -21.50 7.65 -2.38
CA LEU A 173 -20.76 6.45 -1.92
C LEU A 173 -21.46 5.70 -0.76
N GLY A 174 -22.68 6.12 -0.40
CA GLY A 174 -23.47 5.55 0.68
C GLY A 174 -23.26 6.23 2.04
N ILE A 175 -23.89 5.67 3.06
CA ILE A 175 -23.87 6.14 4.44
C ILE A 175 -23.21 5.05 5.29
N LYS A 176 -22.24 5.43 6.11
CA LYS A 176 -21.54 4.54 7.04
C LYS A 176 -22.45 4.14 8.21
N GLN A 177 -22.04 3.14 8.99
CA GLN A 177 -22.80 2.72 10.17
C GLN A 177 -22.96 3.81 11.25
N ASP A 178 -22.05 4.77 11.30
CA ASP A 178 -22.12 5.92 12.20
C ASP A 178 -23.15 6.98 11.74
N GLY A 179 -23.80 6.78 10.60
CA GLY A 179 -24.80 7.69 10.03
C GLY A 179 -24.21 8.78 9.14
N GLU A 180 -22.88 8.88 9.04
CA GLU A 180 -22.24 9.90 8.22
C GLU A 180 -22.12 9.46 6.75
N PRO A 181 -22.42 10.35 5.79
CA PRO A 181 -22.22 10.06 4.37
C PRO A 181 -20.72 9.89 4.07
N LEU A 182 -20.39 8.96 3.18
CA LEU A 182 -19.02 8.81 2.72
C LEU A 182 -18.72 9.81 1.60
N GLY A 183 -17.73 10.68 1.84
CA GLY A 183 -17.26 11.71 0.90
C GLY A 183 -15.77 11.57 0.61
N ASP A 184 -15.01 12.63 0.87
CA ASP A 184 -13.55 12.65 0.76
C ASP A 184 -12.91 11.62 1.71
N VAL A 185 -11.68 11.22 1.39
CA VAL A 185 -10.89 10.30 2.22
C VAL A 185 -10.40 11.05 3.45
N GLY A 186 -10.66 10.51 4.64
CA GLY A 186 -10.16 11.05 5.90
C GLY A 186 -8.63 11.04 5.95
N LEU A 187 -8.06 12.24 6.05
CA LEU A 187 -6.62 12.47 6.08
C LEU A 187 -6.07 12.49 7.52
N PRO A 188 -4.78 12.16 7.72
CA PRO A 188 -4.14 12.27 9.02
C PRO A 188 -3.99 13.74 9.46
N PRO A 189 -3.93 14.05 10.77
CA PRO A 189 -3.90 15.44 11.26
C PRO A 189 -2.72 16.26 10.72
N TRP A 190 -1.55 15.63 10.55
CA TRP A 190 -0.38 16.29 9.98
C TRP A 190 -0.54 16.79 8.53
N ALA A 191 -1.53 16.27 7.79
CA ALA A 191 -1.87 16.76 6.44
C ALA A 191 -2.79 18.00 6.47
N LYS A 192 -3.28 18.41 7.64
CA LYS A 192 -4.08 19.63 7.85
C LYS A 192 -5.31 19.73 6.93
N GLY A 193 -5.87 18.59 6.54
CA GLY A 193 -7.01 18.52 5.62
C GLY A 193 -6.68 18.81 4.15
N SER A 194 -5.40 18.89 3.75
CA SER A 194 -5.00 19.07 2.35
C SER A 194 -4.49 17.73 1.76
N PRO A 195 -5.14 17.22 0.70
CA PRO A 195 -4.62 16.10 -0.09
C PRO A 195 -3.23 16.39 -0.67
N GLU A 196 -2.93 17.63 -1.07
CA GLU A 196 -1.63 18.03 -1.60
C GLU A 196 -0.54 17.95 -0.54
N GLU A 197 -0.80 18.46 0.68
CA GLU A 197 0.12 18.33 1.82
C GLU A 197 0.35 16.85 2.15
N PHE A 198 -0.71 16.02 2.10
CA PHE A 198 -0.60 14.58 2.29
C PHE A 198 0.38 13.95 1.27
N ILE A 199 0.18 14.21 -0.02
CA ILE A 199 1.04 13.70 -1.09
C ILE A 199 2.47 14.23 -0.97
N HIS A 200 2.62 15.53 -0.68
CA HIS A 200 3.91 16.17 -0.51
C HIS A 200 4.74 15.48 0.59
N ILE A 201 4.15 15.29 1.77
CA ILE A 201 4.81 14.64 2.92
C ILE A 201 5.09 13.16 2.63
N ASN A 202 4.19 12.44 1.94
CA ASN A 202 4.48 11.05 1.53
C ASN A 202 5.67 10.99 0.58
N ARG A 203 5.75 11.91 -0.39
CA ARG A 203 6.88 11.97 -1.32
C ARG A 203 8.17 12.37 -0.60
N GLU A 204 8.12 13.34 0.31
CA GLU A 204 9.27 13.73 1.15
C GLU A 204 9.74 12.54 2.01
N ALA A 205 8.82 11.80 2.64
CA ALA A 205 9.13 10.62 3.42
C ALA A 205 9.79 9.52 2.57
N LEU A 206 9.24 9.26 1.36
CA LEU A 206 9.79 8.29 0.41
C LEU A 206 11.21 8.66 -0.01
N GLU A 207 11.51 9.93 -0.21
CA GLU A 207 12.85 10.41 -0.61
C GLU A 207 13.79 10.67 0.58
N SER A 208 13.35 10.40 1.81
CA SER A 208 14.17 10.62 3.01
C SER A 208 15.41 9.72 3.07
N GLU A 209 16.41 10.14 3.86
CA GLU A 209 17.62 9.32 4.11
C GLU A 209 17.30 7.99 4.79
N TYR A 210 16.30 7.98 5.68
CA TYR A 210 15.84 6.75 6.33
C TYR A 210 15.36 5.76 5.28
N VAL A 211 14.47 6.16 4.38
CA VAL A 211 13.97 5.27 3.33
C VAL A 211 15.07 4.90 2.35
N SER A 212 15.87 5.84 1.88
CA SER A 212 16.99 5.57 0.96
C SER A 212 17.96 4.51 1.51
N SER A 213 18.21 4.53 2.82
CA SER A 213 19.08 3.56 3.49
C SER A 213 18.45 2.17 3.67
N ASN A 214 17.12 2.04 3.58
CA ASN A 214 16.39 0.82 3.94
C ASN A 214 15.53 0.23 2.80
N LEU A 215 15.27 0.98 1.72
CA LEU A 215 14.34 0.60 0.66
C LEU A 215 14.72 -0.70 -0.05
N HIS A 216 16.02 -0.97 -0.16
CA HIS A 216 16.53 -2.21 -0.74
C HIS A 216 16.02 -3.47 -0.02
N HIS A 217 15.76 -3.41 1.29
CA HIS A 217 15.17 -4.53 2.02
C HIS A 217 13.72 -4.82 1.58
N TRP A 218 12.93 -3.78 1.30
CA TRP A 218 11.58 -3.96 0.78
C TRP A 218 11.62 -4.50 -0.66
N ILE A 219 12.56 -4.01 -1.47
CA ILE A 219 12.79 -4.52 -2.82
C ILE A 219 13.12 -6.02 -2.78
N ASP A 220 13.89 -6.49 -1.80
CA ASP A 220 14.18 -7.92 -1.63
C ASP A 220 12.94 -8.77 -1.37
N LEU A 221 11.95 -8.23 -0.66
CA LEU A 221 10.67 -8.90 -0.39
C LEU A 221 9.81 -9.01 -1.66
N ILE A 222 9.75 -7.95 -2.46
CA ILE A 222 8.81 -7.87 -3.59
C ILE A 222 9.41 -8.39 -4.89
N PHE A 223 10.66 -8.03 -5.18
CA PHE A 223 11.33 -8.30 -6.46
C PHE A 223 12.62 -9.11 -6.32
N GLY A 224 13.17 -9.23 -5.11
CA GLY A 224 14.46 -9.86 -4.87
C GLY A 224 14.37 -11.26 -4.28
N TYR A 225 15.43 -11.63 -3.55
CA TYR A 225 15.66 -13.02 -3.16
C TYR A 225 14.75 -13.52 -2.02
N LYS A 226 14.05 -12.62 -1.31
CA LYS A 226 13.09 -12.97 -0.26
C LYS A 226 11.66 -13.17 -0.80
N GLN A 227 11.45 -13.07 -2.11
CA GLN A 227 10.13 -13.32 -2.70
C GLN A 227 9.71 -14.80 -2.60
N ARG A 228 10.68 -15.73 -2.64
CA ARG A 228 10.42 -17.19 -2.68
C ARG A 228 11.49 -17.99 -1.92
N GLY A 229 11.21 -19.27 -1.72
CA GLY A 229 12.14 -20.21 -1.10
C GLY A 229 12.33 -19.97 0.40
N LYS A 230 13.40 -20.54 0.97
CA LYS A 230 13.68 -20.45 2.42
C LYS A 230 13.71 -19.01 2.96
N PRO A 231 14.32 -18.02 2.27
CA PRO A 231 14.33 -16.63 2.75
C PRO A 231 12.95 -15.96 2.81
N ALA A 232 11.95 -16.48 2.08
CA ALA A 232 10.58 -15.99 2.16
C ALA A 232 9.82 -16.52 3.40
N VAL A 233 10.34 -17.56 4.04
CA VAL A 233 9.77 -18.16 5.27
C VAL A 233 10.45 -17.63 6.52
N GLU A 234 11.72 -17.25 6.42
CA GLU A 234 12.50 -16.62 7.50
C GLU A 234 12.22 -15.10 7.57
N VAL A 235 10.99 -14.74 7.94
CA VAL A 235 10.48 -13.36 8.02
C VAL A 235 10.88 -12.65 9.31
#